data_AF-A0A1V3WQL1-F1
#
_entry.id   AF-A0A1V3WQL1-F1
#
_cell.length_a   1.000
_cell.length_b   1.000
_cell.length_c   1.000
_cell.angle_alpha   90.00
_cell.angle_beta   90.00
_cell.angle_gamma   90.00
#
_symmetry.space_group_name_H-M   'P 1'
#
loop_
_entity.id
_entity.type
_entity.pdbx_description
1 polymer ?
#
loop_
_entity_poly.entity_id
_entity_poly.type
_entity_poly.pdbx_seq_one_letter_code
_entity_poly.pdbx_strand_id
1 'polypeptide(L)'
;MDALRNVGFAVFAKPKIDEDSDVDRDMLEHIDKRYREGLAALVVASADGQAFRQPLEEISRGGIPVQVLGFREHASWALASDTLEFVDLEDIAGVFREPLPRIGLDSLPEQGAWLQPFRPLSSLLTSRM
;
A
#
# COMPACT_ATOMS: atom_id res chain seq x y z
N MET A 1 17.27 -10.30 2.48
CA MET A 1 17.80 -9.25 3.38
C MET A 1 18.92 -8.48 2.71
N ASP A 2 19.94 -9.17 2.19
CA ASP A 2 21.14 -8.51 1.65
C ASP A 2 20.87 -7.62 0.42
N ALA A 3 19.90 -7.98 -0.43
CA ALA A 3 19.55 -7.19 -1.61
C ALA A 3 19.14 -5.74 -1.26
N LEU A 4 18.22 -5.53 -0.30
CA LEU A 4 17.77 -4.19 0.11
C LEU A 4 18.87 -3.39 0.82
N ARG A 5 19.70 -4.07 1.60
CA ARG A 5 20.86 -3.43 2.25
C ARG A 5 21.91 -3.02 1.23
N ASN A 6 22.10 -3.80 0.16
CA ASN A 6 23.03 -3.50 -0.92
C ASN A 6 22.58 -2.34 -1.81
N VAL A 7 21.27 -2.07 -1.91
CA VAL A 7 20.75 -0.87 -2.59
C VAL A 7 20.60 0.35 -1.67
N GLY A 8 21.11 0.27 -0.42
CA GLY A 8 21.22 1.43 0.48
C GLY A 8 20.04 1.65 1.42
N PHE A 9 19.10 0.72 1.51
CA PHE A 9 18.00 0.82 2.46
C PHE A 9 18.37 0.23 3.83
N ALA A 10 18.04 0.96 4.89
CA ALA A 10 18.00 0.39 6.22
C ALA A 10 16.88 -0.66 6.30
N VAL A 11 17.15 -1.78 6.97
CA VAL A 11 16.14 -2.84 7.12
C VAL A 11 15.87 -3.08 8.59
N PHE A 12 14.63 -2.83 8.99
CA PHE A 12 14.06 -3.28 10.25
C PHE A 12 13.48 -4.69 10.08
N ALA A 13 13.70 -5.55 11.07
CA ALA A 13 13.14 -6.90 11.07
C ALA A 13 12.73 -7.28 12.49
N LYS A 14 11.54 -7.84 12.62
CA LYS A 14 10.93 -8.27 13.88
C LYS A 14 10.43 -9.70 13.70
N PRO A 15 10.72 -10.63 14.64
CA PRO A 15 10.15 -11.97 14.58
C PRO A 15 8.62 -11.92 14.69
N LYS A 16 7.92 -12.68 13.85
CA LYS A 16 6.47 -12.87 13.96
C LYS A 16 6.18 -13.99 14.95
N ILE A 17 6.01 -13.63 16.22
CA ILE A 17 5.88 -14.59 17.34
C ILE A 17 4.42 -14.99 17.53
N ASP A 18 3.50 -14.07 17.26
CA ASP A 18 2.04 -14.24 17.30
C ASP A 18 1.36 -13.39 16.20
N GLU A 19 0.02 -13.43 16.16
CA GLU A 19 -0.78 -12.66 15.20
C GLU A 19 -0.72 -11.14 15.45
N ASP A 20 -0.43 -10.72 16.68
CA ASP A 20 -0.29 -9.31 17.09
C ASP A 20 1.15 -8.78 16.91
N SER A 21 2.08 -9.61 16.41
CA SER A 21 3.46 -9.26 16.14
C SER A 21 3.61 -8.52 14.80
N ASP A 22 2.75 -7.53 14.54
CA ASP A 22 2.86 -6.67 13.37
C ASP A 22 4.05 -5.71 13.49
N VAL A 23 4.50 -5.19 12.35
CA VAL A 23 5.59 -4.20 12.27
C VAL A 23 5.04 -2.78 12.20
N ASP A 24 3.71 -2.62 12.13
CA ASP A 24 3.07 -1.36 11.77
C ASP A 24 3.29 -0.31 12.84
N ARG A 25 3.19 -0.70 14.12
CA ARG A 25 3.51 0.18 15.24
C ARG A 25 4.97 0.64 15.21
N ASP A 26 5.91 -0.27 14.94
CA ASP A 26 7.34 0.05 14.88
C ASP A 26 7.65 1.02 13.71
N MET A 27 6.95 0.86 12.58
CA MET A 27 7.05 1.79 11.45
C MET A 27 6.49 3.17 11.77
N LEU A 28 5.32 3.25 12.42
CA LEU A 28 4.72 4.52 12.85
C LEU A 28 5.59 5.26 13.86
N GLU A 29 6.16 4.55 14.84
CA GLU A 29 7.13 5.12 15.80
C GLU A 29 8.36 5.68 15.08
N HIS A 30 8.86 4.97 14.07
CA HIS A 30 9.99 5.44 13.27
C HIS A 30 9.64 6.69 12.47
N ILE A 31 8.47 6.72 11.84
CA ILE A 31 7.96 7.87 11.08
C ILE A 31 7.81 9.09 11.99
N ASP A 32 7.20 8.94 13.17
CA ASP A 32 7.02 10.04 14.12
C ASP A 32 8.36 10.58 14.64
N LYS A 33 9.32 9.70 14.94
CA LYS A 33 10.69 10.12 15.25
C LYS A 33 11.29 10.95 14.10
N ARG A 34 11.08 10.52 12.86
CA ARG A 34 11.60 11.20 11.67
C ARG A 34 10.94 12.55 11.43
N TYR A 35 9.63 12.62 11.63
CA TYR A 35 8.85 13.84 11.59
C TYR A 35 9.43 14.90 12.54
N ARG A 36 9.68 14.53 13.81
CA ARG A 36 10.25 15.41 14.84
C ARG A 36 11.66 15.91 14.54
N GLU A 37 12.40 15.19 13.71
CA GLU A 37 13.77 15.53 13.30
C GLU A 37 13.83 16.27 11.96
N GLY A 38 12.68 16.73 11.42
CA GLY A 38 12.62 17.54 10.20
C GLY A 38 12.48 16.72 8.91
N LEU A 39 11.58 15.73 8.91
CA LEU A 39 11.22 14.98 7.71
C LEU A 39 10.77 15.94 6.59
N ALA A 40 11.34 15.80 5.39
CA ALA A 40 11.02 16.67 4.26
C ALA A 40 9.86 16.13 3.40
N ALA A 41 9.73 14.81 3.31
CA ALA A 41 8.68 14.10 2.59
C ALA A 41 8.61 12.66 3.10
N LEU A 42 7.47 12.01 2.90
CA LEU A 42 7.23 10.64 3.31
C LEU A 42 6.67 9.82 2.15
N VAL A 43 7.28 8.67 1.86
CA VAL A 43 6.74 7.67 0.92
C VAL A 43 6.51 6.38 1.68
N VAL A 44 5.29 5.84 1.61
CA VAL A 44 4.91 4.60 2.29
C VAL A 44 4.39 3.60 1.27
N ALA A 45 5.02 2.42 1.21
CA ALA A 45 4.49 1.31 0.45
C ALA A 45 3.67 0.40 1.37
N SER A 46 2.36 0.63 1.47
CA SER A 46 1.45 -0.16 2.32
C SER A 46 0.08 -0.32 1.70
N ALA A 47 -0.50 -1.51 1.87
CA ALA A 47 -1.90 -1.78 1.56
C ALA A 47 -2.81 -1.56 2.79
N ASP A 48 -2.26 -1.49 4.00
CA ASP A 48 -3.06 -1.36 5.22
C ASP A 48 -3.39 0.11 5.51
N GLY A 49 -4.68 0.45 5.43
CA GLY A 49 -5.19 1.78 5.78
C GLY A 49 -5.61 1.90 7.23
N GLN A 50 -5.81 0.80 7.95
CA GLN A 50 -6.33 0.84 9.32
C GLN A 50 -5.30 1.47 10.27
N ALA A 51 -4.03 1.06 10.18
CA ALA A 51 -2.96 1.62 10.99
C ALA A 51 -2.44 2.97 10.43
N PHE A 52 -2.33 3.10 9.10
CA PHE A 52 -1.56 4.19 8.49
C PHE A 52 -2.36 5.42 8.11
N ARG A 53 -3.64 5.30 7.76
CA ARG A 53 -4.37 6.40 7.13
C ARG A 53 -4.32 7.70 7.95
N GLN A 54 -4.84 7.66 9.17
CA GLN A 54 -4.94 8.87 9.99
C GLN A 54 -3.55 9.47 10.31
N PRO A 55 -2.55 8.69 10.77
CA PRO A 55 -1.20 9.23 11.00
C PRO A 55 -0.58 9.90 9.77
N LEU A 56 -0.73 9.31 8.58
CA LEU A 56 -0.19 9.88 7.35
C LEU A 56 -0.92 11.16 6.94
N GLU A 57 -2.24 11.21 7.08
CA GLU A 57 -3.02 12.44 6.82
C GLU A 57 -2.65 13.57 7.78
N GLU A 58 -2.34 13.26 9.05
CA GLU A 58 -1.88 14.26 10.02
C GLU A 58 -0.53 14.86 9.64
N ILE A 59 0.42 14.03 9.19
CA ILE A 59 1.72 14.48 8.66
C ILE A 59 1.53 15.36 7.43
N SER A 60 0.66 14.94 6.51
CA SER A 60 0.36 15.72 5.29
C SER A 60 -0.26 17.08 5.61
N ARG A 61 -1.22 17.12 6.53
CA ARG A 61 -1.80 18.38 7.05
C ARG A 61 -0.78 19.28 7.75
N GLY A 62 0.30 18.70 8.27
CA GLY A 62 1.47 19.43 8.78
C GLY A 62 2.33 20.12 7.71
N GLY A 63 1.98 19.95 6.43
CA GLY A 63 2.67 20.58 5.29
C GLY A 63 3.80 19.72 4.70
N ILE A 64 3.94 18.47 5.14
CA ILE A 64 4.93 17.53 4.60
C ILE A 64 4.28 16.70 3.50
N PRO A 65 4.80 16.66 2.27
CA PRO A 65 4.27 15.79 1.23
C PRO A 65 4.30 14.31 1.66
N VAL A 66 3.15 13.63 1.54
CA VAL A 66 3.02 12.20 1.84
C VAL A 66 2.47 11.47 0.62
N GLN A 67 3.20 10.44 0.18
CA GLN A 67 2.83 9.59 -0.94
C GLN A 67 2.67 8.14 -0.49
N VAL A 68 1.58 7.51 -0.91
CA VAL A 68 1.32 6.09 -0.71
C VAL A 68 1.54 5.36 -2.03
N LEU A 69 2.42 4.37 -2.00
CA LEU A 69 2.76 3.52 -3.13
C LEU A 69 2.09 2.16 -2.97
N GLY A 70 1.37 1.67 -3.98
CA GLY A 70 0.76 0.35 -3.90
C GLY A 70 -0.02 -0.07 -5.13
N PHE A 71 -0.80 -1.12 -5.01
CA PHE A 71 -1.80 -1.49 -6.01
C PHE A 71 -3.11 -0.79 -5.70
N ARG A 72 -3.72 -0.16 -6.70
CA ARG A 72 -4.97 0.60 -6.55
C ARG A 72 -6.09 -0.21 -5.89
N GLU A 73 -6.15 -1.50 -6.17
CA GLU A 73 -7.15 -2.45 -5.65
C GLU A 73 -6.99 -2.73 -4.14
N HIS A 74 -5.82 -2.42 -3.58
CA HIS A 74 -5.49 -2.69 -2.18
C HIS A 74 -5.32 -1.42 -1.35
N ALA A 75 -5.26 -0.24 -1.97
CA ALA A 75 -5.02 1.03 -1.31
C ALA A 75 -6.16 2.04 -1.54
N SER A 76 -7.41 1.56 -1.57
CA SER A 76 -8.60 2.42 -1.75
C SER A 76 -8.71 3.52 -0.69
N TRP A 77 -8.19 3.28 0.51
CA TRP A 77 -8.13 4.26 1.59
C TRP A 77 -7.24 5.47 1.27
N ALA A 78 -6.14 5.26 0.53
CA ALA A 78 -5.22 6.33 0.14
C ALA A 78 -5.81 7.13 -1.03
N LEU A 79 -6.43 6.46 -2.00
CA LEU A 79 -7.15 7.09 -3.10
C LEU A 79 -8.33 7.96 -2.63
N ALA A 80 -8.97 7.57 -1.53
CA ALA A 80 -10.10 8.29 -0.94
C ALA A 80 -9.65 9.43 -0.01
N SER A 81 -8.35 9.67 0.16
CA SER A 81 -7.84 10.75 0.99
C SER A 81 -7.59 12.00 0.14
N ASP A 82 -8.09 13.15 0.60
CA ASP A 82 -7.87 14.43 -0.08
C ASP A 82 -6.47 15.01 0.17
N THR A 83 -5.70 14.41 1.09
CA THR A 83 -4.39 14.91 1.52
C THR A 83 -3.21 14.02 1.15
N LEU A 84 -3.47 12.77 0.78
CA LEU A 84 -2.42 11.82 0.42
C LEU A 84 -2.30 11.73 -1.09
N GLU A 85 -1.08 11.74 -1.59
CA GLU A 85 -0.82 11.38 -2.98
C GLU A 85 -0.77 9.86 -3.10
N PHE A 86 -1.42 9.29 -4.11
CA PHE A 86 -1.33 7.86 -4.39
C PHE A 86 -0.59 7.62 -5.71
N VAL A 87 0.35 6.68 -5.69
CA VAL A 87 1.04 6.19 -6.89
C VAL A 87 0.75 4.70 -7.03
N ASP A 88 0.21 4.31 -8.18
CA ASP A 88 0.07 2.91 -8.51
C ASP A 88 1.44 2.35 -8.94
N LEU A 89 1.84 1.21 -8.39
CA LEU A 89 3.09 0.54 -8.76
C LEU A 89 3.16 0.24 -10.26
N GLU A 90 2.03 -0.03 -10.91
CA GLU A 90 2.00 -0.29 -12.35
C GLU A 90 2.27 0.95 -13.20
N ASP A 91 1.95 2.15 -12.68
CA ASP A 91 2.19 3.41 -13.38
C ASP A 91 3.69 3.78 -13.38
N ILE A 92 4.52 3.08 -12.58
CA ILE A 92 5.97 3.30 -12.53
C ILE A 92 6.67 2.53 -13.66
N ALA A 93 7.20 3.29 -14.62
CA ALA A 93 7.94 2.76 -15.75
C ALA A 93 9.08 1.81 -15.32
N GLY A 94 9.09 0.60 -15.88
CA GLY A 94 10.14 -0.40 -15.66
C GLY A 94 10.00 -1.24 -14.39
N VAL A 95 8.96 -1.03 -13.57
CA VAL A 95 8.69 -1.90 -12.41
C VAL A 95 8.21 -3.28 -12.85
N PHE A 96 7.34 -3.35 -13.86
CA PHE A 96 6.85 -4.60 -14.42
C PHE A 96 7.36 -4.81 -15.85
N ARG A 97 7.69 -6.06 -16.18
CA ARG A 97 8.12 -6.45 -17.54
C ARG A 97 6.94 -6.55 -18.51
N GLU A 98 5.79 -6.96 -18.01
CA GLU A 98 4.52 -7.05 -18.72
C GLU A 98 3.45 -6.38 -17.84
N PRO A 99 2.42 -5.74 -18.42
CA PRO A 99 1.31 -5.18 -17.64
C PRO A 99 0.67 -6.25 -16.75
N LEU A 100 0.18 -5.83 -15.59
CA LEU A 100 -0.59 -6.72 -14.72
C LEU A 100 -1.88 -7.11 -15.46
N PRO A 101 -2.39 -8.34 -15.31
CA PRO A 101 -3.63 -8.78 -15.94
C PRO A 101 -4.84 -8.13 -15.26
N ARG A 102 -4.96 -6.80 -15.36
CA ARG A 102 -6.09 -6.05 -14.83
C ARG A 102 -7.29 -6.27 -15.73
N ILE A 103 -8.40 -6.58 -15.08
CA ILE A 103 -9.71 -6.55 -15.72
C ILE A 103 -10.35 -5.23 -15.30
N GLY A 104 -9.95 -4.15 -15.96
CA GLY A 104 -10.62 -2.87 -15.84
C GLY A 104 -11.90 -2.89 -16.65
N LEU A 105 -13.05 -2.52 -16.05
CA LEU A 105 -14.30 -2.32 -16.79
C LEU A 105 -14.15 -1.27 -17.91
N ASP A 106 -13.23 -0.32 -17.69
CA ASP A 106 -12.76 0.72 -18.62
C ASP A 106 -11.84 0.20 -19.74
N SER A 107 -11.27 -1.00 -19.56
CA SER A 107 -10.36 -1.65 -20.52
C SER A 107 -11.02 -2.81 -21.26
N LEU A 108 -12.35 -2.91 -21.21
CA LEU A 108 -13.09 -3.96 -21.91
C LEU A 108 -12.97 -3.80 -23.43
N PRO A 109 -12.75 -4.89 -24.19
CA PRO A 109 -12.83 -4.86 -25.65
C PRO A 109 -14.19 -4.35 -26.11
N GLU A 110 -14.27 -3.73 -27.30
CA GLU A 110 -15.56 -3.28 -27.86
C GLU A 110 -16.59 -4.41 -27.96
N GLN A 111 -16.14 -5.64 -28.22
CA GLN A 111 -16.97 -6.85 -28.25
C GLN A 111 -17.34 -7.41 -26.87
N GLY A 112 -16.87 -6.80 -25.78
CA GLY A 112 -17.01 -7.29 -24.41
C GLY A 112 -16.05 -8.44 -24.05
N ALA A 113 -16.03 -8.82 -22.77
CA ALA A 113 -15.26 -9.96 -22.26
C ALA A 113 -16.03 -10.74 -21.19
N TRP A 114 -15.85 -12.06 -21.17
CA TRP A 114 -16.32 -12.92 -20.09
C TRP A 114 -15.31 -12.89 -18.94
N LEU A 115 -15.73 -12.39 -17.78
CA LEU A 115 -14.87 -12.32 -16.60
C LEU A 115 -15.05 -13.59 -15.77
N GLN A 116 -13.95 -14.31 -15.53
CA GLN A 116 -14.00 -15.50 -14.68
C GLN A 116 -14.17 -15.09 -13.20
N PRO A 117 -14.96 -15.82 -12.42
CA PRO A 117 -15.12 -15.53 -11.00
C PRO A 117 -13.79 -15.74 -10.26
N PHE A 118 -13.39 -14.75 -9.45
CA PHE A 118 -12.16 -14.83 -8.66
C PHE A 118 -12.18 -15.94 -7.59
N ARG A 119 -13.37 -16.29 -7.09
CA ARG A 119 -13.58 -17.33 -6.07
C ARG A 119 -14.94 -18.03 -6.27
N PRO A 120 -15.07 -19.31 -5.91
CA PRO A 120 -16.35 -20.00 -5.95
C PRO A 120 -17.33 -19.42 -4.90
N LEU A 121 -18.64 -19.45 -5.20
CA LEU A 121 -19.70 -18.94 -4.31
C LEU A 121 -19.68 -19.57 -2.91
N SER A 122 -19.15 -20.80 -2.79
CA SER A 122 -18.98 -21.49 -1.51
C SER A 122 -18.07 -20.72 -0.53
N SER A 123 -17.14 -19.90 -1.01
CA SER A 123 -16.25 -19.08 -0.16
C SER A 123 -16.98 -17.97 0.59
N LEU A 124 -18.21 -17.61 0.20
CA LEU A 124 -19.03 -16.60 0.90
C LEU A 124 -19.73 -17.18 2.14
N LEU A 125 -19.88 -18.50 2.21
CA LEU A 125 -20.59 -19.18 3.31
C LEU A 125 -19.74 -19.28 4.58
N THR A 126 -18.41 -19.14 4.46
CA THR A 126 -17.47 -19.26 5.58
C THR A 126 -17.28 -17.96 6.37
N SER A 127 -17.85 -16.83 5.92
CA SER A 127 -17.73 -15.53 6.59
C SER A 127 -18.77 -15.29 7.71
N ARG A 128 -19.53 -16.32 8.11
CA ARG A 128 -20.59 -16.24 9.13
C ARG A 128 -20.41 -17.22 10.31
N MET A 129 -19.19 -17.67 10.60
CA MET A 129 -18.90 -18.42 11.83
C MET A 129 -17.85 -17.71 12.65
#